data_AF-A0A075JUY7-F1
#
_entry.id   AF-A0A075JUY7-F1
#
_cell.length_a   1.000
_cell.length_b   1.000
_cell.length_c   1.000
_cell.angle_alpha   90.00
_cell.angle_beta   90.00
_cell.angle_gamma   90.00
#
_symmetry.space_group_name_H-M   'P 1'
#
loop_
_entity.id
_entity.type
_entity.pdbx_description
1 polymer ?
#
loop_
_entity_poly.entity_id
_entity_poly.type
_entity_poly.pdbx_seq_one_letter_code
_entity_poly.pdbx_strand_id
1 'polypeptide(L)' 'MNIRNIDRALFTGLFVGIIIFIKEILFSGINAFISILIGAIAALIGYLIGDKILPRKSDNN' A
#
# COMPACT_ATOMS: atom_id res chain seq x y z
N MET A 1 5.13 12.46 15.68
CA MET A 1 4.71 11.68 14.50
C MET A 1 3.75 12.55 13.70
N ASN A 2 4.12 12.95 12.48
CA ASN A 2 3.31 13.88 11.68
C ASN A 2 2.01 13.17 11.25
N ILE A 3 0.84 13.75 11.50
CA ILE A 3 -0.49 13.19 11.16
C ILE A 3 -0.55 12.74 9.69
N ARG A 4 0.11 13.47 8.80
CA ARG A 4 0.21 13.15 7.36
C ARG A 4 0.95 11.85 7.04
N ASN A 5 1.89 11.43 7.89
CA ASN A 5 2.59 10.15 7.74
C ASN A 5 1.68 9.00 8.17
N ILE A 6 0.80 9.25 9.13
CA ILE A 6 -0.23 8.30 9.58
C ILE A 6 -1.27 8.13 8.47
N ASP A 7 -1.73 9.21 7.85
CA ASP A 7 -2.69 9.16 6.73
C ASP A 7 -2.14 8.37 5.53
N ARG A 8 -0.87 8.59 5.18
CA ARG A 8 -0.19 7.81 4.15
C ARG A 8 -0.08 6.34 4.51
N ALA A 9 0.31 6.01 5.74
CA ALA A 9 0.43 4.63 6.19
C ALA A 9 -0.93 3.91 6.22
N LEU A 10 -1.99 4.60 6.65
CA LEU A 10 -3.37 4.10 6.61
C LEU A 10 -3.84 3.86 5.18
N PHE A 11 -3.58 4.80 4.26
CA PHE A 11 -3.91 4.64 2.85
C PHE A 11 -3.19 3.45 2.22
N THR A 12 -1.87 3.34 2.44
CA THR A 12 -1.08 2.21 1.93
C THR A 12 -1.55 0.89 2.53
N GLY A 13 -1.81 0.82 3.85
CA GLY A 13 -2.30 -0.38 4.51
C GLY A 13 -3.67 -0.83 4.01
N LEU A 14 -4.60 0.11 3.85
CA LEU A 14 -5.93 -0.16 3.29
C LEU A 14 -5.83 -0.66 1.84
N PHE A 15 -5.00 -0.01 1.02
CA PHE A 15 -4.77 -0.40 -0.37
C PHE A 15 -4.23 -1.83 -0.47
N VAL A 16 -3.22 -2.17 0.33
CA VAL A 16 -2.64 -3.53 0.38
C VAL A 16 -3.68 -4.55 0.81
N GLY A 17 -4.48 -4.23 1.83
CA GLY A 17 -5.55 -5.10 2.32
C GLY A 17 -6.57 -5.44 1.23
N ILE A 18 -7.01 -4.43 0.46
CA ILE A 18 -7.94 -4.62 -0.66
C ILE A 18 -7.32 -5.51 -1.75
N ILE A 19 -6.06 -5.30 -2.11
CA ILE A 19 -5.36 -6.10 -3.14
C ILE A 19 -5.23 -7.56 -2.70
N ILE A 20 -4.85 -7.81 -1.44
CA ILE A 20 -4.75 -9.18 -0.90
C ILE A 20 -6.14 -9.84 -0.88
N PHE A 21 -7.17 -9.10 -0.47
CA PHE A 21 -8.54 -9.61 -0.44
C PHE A 21 -9.05 -9.99 -1.83
N ILE A 22 -8.82 -9.15 -2.84
CA ILE A 22 -9.14 -9.43 -4.24
C ILE A 22 -8.36 -10.65 -4.75
N LYS A 23 -7.06 -10.74 -4.43
CA LYS A 23 -6.23 -11.89 -4.79
C LYS A 23 -6.75 -13.18 -4.17
N GLU A 24 -7.18 -13.15 -2.92
CA GLU A 24 -7.70 -14.33 -2.22
C GLU A 24 -9.01 -14.82 -2.85
N ILE A 25 -9.89 -13.89 -3.22
CA ILE A 25 -11.16 -14.20 -3.90
C ILE A 25 -10.94 -14.77 -5.30
N LEU A 26 -10.06 -14.16 -6.11
CA LEU A 26 -9.85 -14.57 -7.49
C LEU A 26 -8.97 -15.83 -7.57
N PHE A 27 -8.05 -16.00 -6.63
CA PHE A 27 -7.00 -17.01 -6.69
C PHE A 27 -6.70 -17.61 -5.30
N SER A 28 -7.71 -18.26 -4.74
CA SER A 28 -7.68 -18.95 -3.44
C SER A 28 -6.57 -20.01 -3.32
N GLY A 29 -6.01 -20.50 -4.44
CA GLY A 29 -4.98 -21.55 -4.47
C GLY A 29 -3.54 -21.08 -4.67
N ILE A 30 -3.26 -19.78 -4.66
CA ILE A 30 -1.89 -19.27 -4.88
C ILE A 30 -1.01 -19.55 -3.66
N ASN A 31 0.18 -20.10 -3.91
CA ASN A 31 1.21 -20.36 -2.90
C ASN A 31 1.47 -19.15 -2.00
N ALA A 32 1.61 -19.40 -0.69
CA ALA A 32 1.85 -18.36 0.31
C ALA A 32 3.02 -17.42 -0.05
N PHE A 33 4.07 -17.96 -0.69
CA PHE A 33 5.21 -17.18 -1.19
C PHE A 33 4.81 -16.10 -2.21
N ILE A 34 3.95 -16.45 -3.17
CA ILE A 34 3.45 -15.49 -4.16
C ILE A 34 2.50 -14.49 -3.50
N SER A 35 1.70 -14.92 -2.53
CA SER A 35 0.82 -14.02 -1.76
C SER A 35 1.61 -12.94 -1.00
N ILE A 36 2.72 -13.33 -0.37
CA ILE A 36 3.64 -12.39 0.30
C ILE A 36 4.29 -11.45 -0.71
N LEU A 37 4.73 -11.96 -1.86
CA LEU A 37 5.33 -11.16 -2.92
C LEU A 37 4.35 -10.11 -3.47
N ILE A 38 3.10 -10.50 -3.72
CA ILE A 38 2.04 -9.59 -4.17
C ILE A 38 1.77 -8.52 -3.11
N GLY A 39 1.70 -8.90 -1.83
CA GLY A 39 1.53 -7.95 -0.73
C GLY A 39 2.68 -6.93 -0.64
N ALA A 40 3.94 -7.38 -0.78
CA ALA A 40 5.11 -6.51 -0.77
C ALA A 40 5.14 -5.53 -1.95
N ILE A 41 4.81 -6.00 -3.16
CA ILE A 41 4.71 -5.16 -4.35
C ILE A 41 3.57 -4.15 -4.20
N ALA A 42 2.41 -4.59 -3.71
CA ALA A 42 1.26 -3.71 -3.45
C ALA A 42 1.60 -2.63 -2.40
N ALA A 43 2.40 -2.95 -1.39
CA ALA A 43 2.83 -2.01 -0.36
C ALA A 43 3.77 -0.94 -0.95
N LEU A 44 4.73 -1.35 -1.79
CA LEU A 44 5.61 -0.42 -2.50
C LEU A 44 4.83 0.51 -3.42
N ILE A 45 3.89 -0.04 -4.21
CA ILE A 45 3.04 0.75 -5.11
C ILE A 45 2.12 1.68 -4.32
N GLY A 46 1.46 1.17 -3.28
CA GLY A 46 0.58 1.97 -2.42
C GLY A 46 1.32 3.08 -1.69
N TYR A 47 2.57 2.85 -1.30
CA TYR A 47 3.43 3.88 -0.74
C TYR A 47 3.84 4.92 -1.78
N LEU A 48 4.25 4.51 -2.99
CA LEU A 48 4.59 5.44 -4.09
C LEU A 48 3.38 6.29 -4.51
N ILE A 49 2.20 5.69 -4.60
CA ILE A 49 0.95 6.38 -4.91
C ILE A 49 0.59 7.34 -3.78
N GLY A 50 0.63 6.88 -2.52
CA GLY A 50 0.40 7.73 -1.36
C GLY A 50 1.40 8.88 -1.26
N ASP A 51 2.64 8.64 -1.67
CA ASP A 51 3.69 9.66 -1.70
C ASP A 51 3.38 10.74 -2.75
N LYS A 52 2.90 10.32 -3.93
CA LYS A 52 2.54 11.22 -5.04
C LYS A 52 1.22 11.96 -4.82
N ILE A 53 0.21 11.32 -4.24
CA ILE A 53 -1.13 11.90 -4.00
C ILE A 53 -1.11 12.84 -2.80
N LEU A 54 -0.37 12.50 -1.75
CA LEU A 54 -0.20 13.33 -0.56
C LEU A 54 1.22 13.86 -0.54
N PRO A 55 1.68 14.65 -1.52
CA PRO A 55 3.07 15.09 -1.59
C PRO A 55 3.42 15.79 -0.29
N ARG A 56 4.54 15.36 0.31
CA ARG A 56 5.13 16.07 1.46
C ARG A 56 5.23 17.51 1.01
N LYS A 57 4.62 18.43 1.76
CA LYS A 57 4.69 19.85 1.42
C LYS A 57 6.19 20.12 1.37
N SER A 58 6.71 20.37 0.17
CA SER A 58 8.06 20.84 0.02
C SER A 58 8.09 22.06 0.92
N ASP A 59 8.97 22.05 1.91
CA ASP A 59 9.36 23.26 2.62
C ASP A 59 10.07 24.13 1.56
N ASN A 60 9.27 24.72 0.66
CA ASN A 60 9.70 25.79 -0.21
C ASN A 60 9.85 26.99 0.71
N ASN A 61 11.10 27.22 1.11
CA ASN A 61 11.61 28.52 1.50
C ASN A 61 11.17 29.61 0.51
#